data_AF-A0AAE3DJI4-F1
#
_entry.id   AF-A0AAE3DJI4-F1
#
_cell.length_a   1.000
_cell.length_b   1.000
_cell.length_c   1.000
_cell.angle_alpha   90.00
_cell.angle_beta   90.00
_cell.angle_gamma   90.00
#
_symmetry.space_group_name_H-M   'P 1'
#
loop_
_entity.id
_entity.type
_entity.pdbx_description
1 polymer ?
#
loop_
_entity_poly.entity_id
_entity_poly.type
_entity_poly.pdbx_seq_one_letter_code
_entity_poly.pdbx_strand_id
1 'polypeptide(L)'
;MKRAELDRRIANGETLDDIVPALMDDGADITSYDDLKRFAIEKIESDELYLAEHVLKACLDVADYYGYDYSMGTLEKPTAIDGVEDLIDYVED
;
A
#
# COMPACT_ATOMS: atom_id res chain seq x y z
N MET A 1 6.29 1.51 12.71
CA MET A 1 7.66 2.11 12.71
C MET A 1 7.60 3.59 13.11
N LYS A 2 8.66 4.15 13.71
CA LYS A 2 8.78 5.59 14.03
C LYS A 2 9.53 6.39 12.97
N ARG A 3 9.24 7.68 12.86
CA ARG A 3 9.84 8.63 11.91
C ARG A 3 11.37 8.63 11.95
N ALA A 4 11.95 8.69 13.15
CA ALA A 4 13.39 8.70 13.34
C ALA A 4 14.08 7.41 12.84
N GLU A 5 13.38 6.28 12.84
CA GLU A 5 13.90 5.03 12.29
C GLU A 5 13.81 5.02 10.77
N LEU A 6 12.70 5.47 10.20
CA LEU A 6 12.55 5.65 8.75
C LEU A 6 13.64 6.56 8.18
N ASP A 7 13.87 7.73 8.79
CA ASP A 7 14.91 8.67 8.37
C ASP A 7 16.31 8.03 8.39
N ARG A 8 16.60 7.17 9.38
CA ARG A 8 17.86 6.44 9.44
C ARG A 8 18.00 5.43 8.30
N ARG A 9 16.95 4.65 8.01
CA ARG A 9 16.95 3.65 6.93
C ARG A 9 17.13 4.31 5.56
N ILE A 10 16.43 5.43 5.33
CA ILE A 10 16.61 6.25 4.12
C ILE A 10 18.06 6.77 4.02
N ALA A 11 18.63 7.30 5.11
CA ALA A 11 20.00 7.79 5.13
C ALA A 11 21.05 6.68 4.88
N ASN A 12 20.73 5.42 5.21
CA ASN A 12 21.55 4.26 4.90
C ASN A 12 21.44 3.80 3.44
N GLY A 13 20.56 4.41 2.64
CA GLY A 13 20.34 4.08 1.24
C GLY A 13 19.40 2.88 1.02
N GLU A 14 18.58 2.53 2.00
CA GLU A 14 17.56 1.50 1.84
C GLU A 14 16.44 1.97 0.89
N THR A 15 15.91 1.04 0.11
CA THR A 15 14.89 1.28 -0.92
C THR A 15 13.48 1.02 -0.40
N LEU A 16 12.45 1.30 -1.23
CA LEU A 16 11.07 0.93 -0.91
C LEU A 16 10.93 -0.56 -0.61
N ASP A 17 11.53 -1.41 -1.44
CA ASP A 17 11.48 -2.87 -1.30
C ASP A 17 12.10 -3.37 0.01
N ASP A 18 13.04 -2.61 0.58
CA ASP A 18 13.67 -2.93 1.86
C ASP A 18 12.79 -2.49 3.06
N ILE A 19 12.08 -1.36 2.93
CA ILE A 19 11.39 -0.69 4.03
C ILE A 19 9.91 -1.12 4.13
N VAL A 20 9.20 -1.18 3.00
CA VAL A 20 7.76 -1.45 2.94
C VAL A 20 7.38 -2.77 3.60
N PRO A 21 8.08 -3.90 3.40
CA PRO A 21 7.73 -5.15 4.08
C PRO A 21 7.69 -5.02 5.60
N ALA A 22 8.61 -4.26 6.20
CA ALA A 22 8.62 -4.03 7.64
C ALA A 22 7.45 -3.13 8.09
N LEU A 23 7.01 -2.18 7.26
CA LEU A 23 5.84 -1.36 7.54
C LEU A 23 4.54 -2.18 7.47
N MET A 24 4.43 -3.06 6.47
CA MET A 24 3.29 -3.98 6.34
C MET A 24 3.21 -4.93 7.54
N ASP A 25 4.34 -5.48 7.99
CA ASP A 25 4.41 -6.34 9.19
C ASP A 25 4.02 -5.58 10.48
N ASP A 26 4.33 -4.28 10.55
CA ASP A 26 3.92 -3.38 11.64
C ASP A 26 2.43 -2.97 11.55
N GLY A 27 1.71 -3.39 10.51
CA GLY A 27 0.29 -3.09 10.32
C GLY A 27 0.02 -1.71 9.73
N ALA A 28 0.99 -1.12 9.02
CA ALA A 28 0.72 0.08 8.24
C ALA A 28 -0.29 -0.22 7.12
N ASP A 29 -1.10 0.78 6.76
CA ASP A 29 -2.10 0.70 5.68
C ASP A 29 -1.43 0.75 4.30
N ILE A 30 -0.50 -0.18 4.05
CA ILE A 30 0.25 -0.37 2.82
C ILE A 30 -0.01 -1.78 2.30
N THR A 31 -0.16 -1.91 1.00
CA THR A 31 -0.39 -3.19 0.32
C THR A 31 0.37 -3.25 -1.00
N SER A 32 0.64 -4.47 -1.46
CA SER A 32 1.28 -4.70 -2.75
C SER A 32 0.25 -4.66 -3.89
N TYR A 33 0.71 -4.37 -5.11
CA TYR A 33 -0.12 -4.49 -6.29
C TYR A 33 -0.71 -5.90 -6.46
N ASP A 34 0.08 -6.94 -6.18
CA ASP A 34 -0.36 -8.33 -6.30
C ASP A 34 -1.48 -8.66 -5.31
N ASP A 35 -1.40 -8.16 -4.08
CA ASP A 35 -2.46 -8.33 -3.08
C ASP A 35 -3.73 -7.56 -3.45
N LEU A 36 -3.61 -6.32 -3.94
CA LEU A 36 -4.76 -5.56 -4.47
C LEU A 36 -5.43 -6.26 -5.65
N LYS A 37 -4.64 -6.88 -6.53
CA LYS A 37 -5.17 -7.64 -7.66
C LYS A 37 -5.90 -8.90 -7.19
N ARG A 38 -5.34 -9.62 -6.21
CA ARG A 38 -6.00 -10.78 -5.59
C ARG A 38 -7.31 -10.36 -4.90
N PHE A 39 -7.29 -9.26 -4.17
CA PHE A 39 -8.47 -8.68 -3.53
C PHE A 39 -9.54 -8.33 -4.56
N ALA A 40 -9.19 -7.65 -5.66
CA ALA A 40 -10.15 -7.33 -6.71
C ALA A 40 -10.80 -8.59 -7.34
N ILE A 41 -10.03 -9.67 -7.52
CA ILE A 41 -10.56 -10.96 -8.00
C ILE A 41 -11.56 -11.55 -6.99
N GLU A 42 -11.22 -11.58 -5.70
CA GLU A 42 -12.11 -12.04 -4.64
C GLU A 42 -13.43 -11.26 -4.61
N LYS A 43 -13.35 -9.94 -4.82
CA LYS A 43 -14.53 -9.06 -4.91
C LYS A 43 -15.39 -9.33 -6.14
N ILE A 44 -14.77 -9.69 -7.27
CA ILE A 44 -15.51 -10.16 -8.45
C ILE A 44 -16.24 -11.48 -8.15
N GLU A 45 -15.55 -12.44 -7.54
CA GLU A 45 -16.13 -13.75 -7.19
C GLU A 45 -17.28 -13.64 -6.19
N SER A 46 -17.27 -12.58 -5.36
CA SER A 46 -18.28 -12.28 -4.35
C SER A 46 -19.42 -11.37 -4.85
N ASP A 47 -19.47 -11.05 -6.14
CA ASP A 47 -20.43 -10.12 -6.77
C ASP A 47 -20.35 -8.66 -6.24
N GLU A 48 -19.23 -8.30 -5.58
CA GLU A 48 -18.92 -6.94 -5.12
C GLU A 48 -18.23 -6.12 -6.22
N LEU A 49 -18.83 -6.09 -7.42
CA LEU A 49 -18.21 -5.56 -8.63
C LEU A 49 -17.80 -4.07 -8.52
N TYR A 50 -18.56 -3.29 -7.76
CA TYR A 50 -18.28 -1.86 -7.54
C TYR A 50 -16.92 -1.65 -6.84
N LEU A 51 -16.59 -2.51 -5.88
CA LEU A 51 -15.34 -2.42 -5.11
C LEU A 51 -14.17 -2.94 -5.94
N ALA A 52 -14.38 -4.03 -6.69
CA ALA A 52 -13.39 -4.52 -7.65
C ALA A 52 -13.05 -3.46 -8.71
N GLU A 53 -14.06 -2.82 -9.31
CA GLU A 53 -13.87 -1.74 -10.29
C GLU A 53 -13.10 -0.57 -9.69
N HIS A 54 -13.44 -0.16 -8.46
CA HIS A 54 -12.78 0.93 -7.76
C HIS A 54 -11.27 0.69 -7.57
N VAL A 55 -10.90 -0.48 -7.05
CA VAL A 55 -9.49 -0.86 -6.86
C VAL A 55 -8.75 -0.96 -8.18
N LEU A 56 -9.34 -1.63 -9.18
CA LEU A 56 -8.69 -1.80 -10.49
C LEU A 56 -8.48 -0.48 -11.22
N LYS A 57 -9.39 0.49 -11.09
CA LYS A 57 -9.22 1.83 -11.65
C LYS A 57 -8.10 2.60 -10.97
N ALA A 58 -7.93 2.43 -9.66
CA ALA A 58 -6.85 3.08 -8.92
C ALA A 58 -5.48 2.54 -9.32
N CYS A 59 -5.39 1.25 -9.69
CA CYS A 59 -4.15 0.59 -10.09
C CYS A 59 -3.92 0.55 -11.61
N LEU A 60 -4.55 1.43 -12.40
CA LEU A 60 -4.32 1.50 -13.85
C LEU A 60 -2.90 1.97 -14.19
N ASP A 61 -2.38 2.91 -13.41
CA ASP A 61 -0.98 3.30 -13.43
C ASP A 61 -0.26 2.43 -12.40
N VAL A 62 0.47 1.42 -12.88
CA VAL A 62 1.02 0.36 -12.03
C VAL A 62 2.20 0.89 -11.21
N ALA A 63 2.04 0.88 -9.89
CA ALA A 63 3.10 0.95 -8.88
C ALA A 63 3.25 -0.40 -8.14
N ASP A 64 4.39 -0.63 -7.50
CA ASP A 64 4.65 -1.87 -6.74
C ASP A 64 3.87 -1.88 -5.42
N TYR A 65 3.73 -0.72 -4.79
CA TYR A 65 3.07 -0.53 -3.50
C TYR A 65 2.03 0.59 -3.54
N TYR A 66 1.01 0.44 -2.71
CA TYR A 66 -0.05 1.42 -2.54
C TYR A 66 -0.35 1.62 -1.06
N GLY A 67 -0.60 2.86 -0.68
CA GLY A 67 -1.28 3.18 0.55
C GLY A 67 -2.75 2.83 0.44
N TYR A 68 -3.17 1.76 1.11
CA TYR A 68 -4.54 1.30 1.16
C TYR A 68 -4.72 0.16 2.19
N ASP A 69 -5.69 0.31 3.10
CA ASP A 69 -6.16 -0.80 3.94
C ASP A 69 -7.28 -1.57 3.21
N TYR A 70 -6.90 -2.67 2.55
CA TYR A 70 -7.89 -3.53 1.88
C TYR A 70 -8.69 -4.40 2.85
N SER A 71 -8.26 -4.57 4.10
CA SER A 71 -8.92 -5.45 5.08
C SER A 71 -10.30 -4.92 5.49
N MET A 72 -10.46 -3.60 5.46
CA MET A 72 -11.71 -2.92 5.78
C MET A 72 -12.63 -2.75 4.56
N GLY A 73 -12.13 -2.99 3.34
CA GLY A 73 -12.91 -2.91 2.10
C GLY A 73 -13.50 -1.52 1.84
N THR A 74 -12.71 -0.46 2.07
CA THR A 74 -13.19 0.92 1.95
C THR A 74 -13.29 1.37 0.49
N LEU A 75 -13.95 2.51 0.24
CA LEU A 75 -13.91 3.19 -1.07
C LEU A 75 -12.86 4.31 -1.08
N GLU A 76 -11.89 4.27 -0.18
CA GLU A 76 -10.71 5.14 -0.27
C GLU A 76 -9.90 4.75 -1.49
N LYS A 77 -9.28 5.71 -2.16
CA LYS A 77 -8.56 5.43 -3.39
C LYS A 77 -7.16 4.89 -3.04
N PRO A 78 -6.78 3.65 -3.46
CA PRO A 78 -5.39 3.23 -3.41
C PRO A 78 -4.49 4.29 -4.04
N THR A 79 -3.49 4.73 -3.29
CA THR A 79 -2.56 5.78 -3.74
C THR A 79 -1.19 5.16 -3.90
N ALA A 80 -0.59 5.33 -5.08
CA ALA A 80 0.74 4.80 -5.37
C ALA A 80 1.78 5.38 -4.40
N ILE A 81 2.71 4.53 -3.99
CA ILE A 81 3.91 4.92 -3.23
C ILE A 81 5.06 4.93 -4.25
N ASP A 82 5.45 6.13 -4.67
CA ASP A 82 6.43 6.34 -5.75
C ASP A 82 7.86 6.48 -5.20
N GLY A 83 8.00 6.80 -3.91
CA GLY A 83 9.29 6.99 -3.26
C GLY A 83 9.28 6.75 -1.75
N VAL A 84 10.47 6.65 -1.17
CA VAL A 84 10.66 6.51 0.29
C VAL A 84 10.13 7.74 1.05
N GLU A 85 10.02 8.87 0.36
CA GLU A 85 9.42 10.11 0.84
C GLU A 85 7.90 10.04 0.98
N ASP A 86 7.22 9.03 0.42
CA ASP A 86 5.78 8.85 0.65
C ASP A 86 5.52 8.05 1.94
N LEU A 87 6.53 7.34 2.45
CA LEU A 87 6.43 6.50 3.65
C LEU A 87 6.24 7.30 4.95
N ILE A 88 6.39 8.64 4.90
CA ILE A 88 6.23 9.53 6.06
C ILE A 88 4.81 9.42 6.64
N ASP A 89 3.82 9.26 5.78
CA ASP A 89 2.41 9.23 6.15
C ASP A 89 2.00 7.90 6.82
N TYR A 90 2.91 6.92 6.85
CA TYR A 90 2.66 5.55 7.33
C TYR A 90 3.50 5.20 8.58
N VAL A 91 4.15 6.19 9.20
CA VAL A 91 4.96 6.01 10.40
C VAL A 91 4.49 6.91 11.53
N GLU A 92 4.72 6.48 12.76
CA GLU A 92 4.47 7.30 13.95
C GLU A 92 5.53 8.40 14.08
N ASP A 93 5.15 9.55 14.62
CA ASP A 93 6.10 10.63 14.98
C ASP A 93 7.20 10.19 15.97
#